data_AF-A0A8J3HWM3-F1
#
_entry.id   AF-A0A8J3HWM3-F1
#
_cell.length_a   1.000
_cell.length_b   1.000
_cell.length_c   1.000
_cell.angle_alpha   90.00
_cell.angle_beta   90.00
_cell.angle_gamma   90.00
#
_symmetry.space_group_name_H-M   'P 1'
#
loop_
_entity.id
_entity.type
_entity.pdbx_description
1 polymer ?
#
loop_
_entity_poly.entity_id
_entity_poly.type
_entity_poly.pdbx_seq_one_letter_code
_entity_poly.pdbx_strand_id
1 'polypeptide(L)'
;MITPMLRPDLWGGLATHAGDALFETCYLLEFPASVRALRDHYNGSFEKFWEDFRSRPAMSKASDMPLINDWCMAACYSTDEDGTVQLPYDTRTGELRPEIWERWLRWDPVRMVPAHAEGLRSLKAIYIDAGNRDQFYLDLGAEAFKRELEKIGVKDIFFELFDGTHSAIEYRYPLSLKYLAERLSPR
;
A
#
# COMPACT_ATOMS: atom_id res chain seq x y z
N MET A 1 3.38 4.09 7.25
CA MET A 1 3.98 5.29 6.62
C MET A 1 3.09 6.54 6.76
N ILE A 2 1.81 6.49 6.35
CA ILE A 2 0.96 7.68 6.19
C ILE A 2 0.59 8.39 7.50
N THR A 3 0.14 7.66 8.53
CA THR A 3 -0.35 8.29 9.77
C THR A 3 0.67 9.22 10.43
N PRO A 4 1.96 8.83 10.58
CA PRO A 4 2.99 9.72 11.10
C PRO A 4 3.29 10.92 10.20
N MET A 5 3.10 10.81 8.88
CA MET A 5 3.22 11.95 7.96
C MET A 5 2.10 12.98 8.15
N LEU A 6 0.88 12.51 8.38
CA LEU A 6 -0.29 13.38 8.55
C LEU A 6 -0.42 13.97 9.95
N ARG A 7 0.11 13.29 10.98
CA ARG A 7 0.00 13.67 12.39
C ARG A 7 1.36 13.63 13.11
N PRO A 8 2.35 14.42 12.65
CA PRO A 8 3.67 14.49 13.30
C PRO A 8 3.59 15.06 14.73
N ASP A 9 2.47 15.71 15.09
CA ASP A 9 2.17 16.17 16.44
C ASP A 9 1.86 15.03 17.43
N LEU A 10 1.42 13.88 16.93
CA LEU A 10 1.10 12.70 17.75
C LEU A 10 2.15 11.59 17.63
N TRP A 11 2.79 11.47 16.47
CA TRP A 11 3.68 10.35 16.16
C TRP A 11 5.13 10.82 16.04
N GLY A 12 5.99 10.32 16.93
CA GLY A 12 7.42 10.64 16.93
C GLY A 12 8.28 9.76 16.02
N GLY A 13 7.72 8.72 15.40
CA GLY A 13 8.45 7.81 14.52
C GLY A 13 7.55 6.80 13.83
N LEU A 14 8.13 6.01 12.92
CA LEU A 14 7.42 4.98 12.16
C LEU A 14 8.29 3.75 11.90
N ALA A 15 7.63 2.60 11.79
CA ALA A 15 8.19 1.40 11.17
C ALA A 15 7.26 0.94 10.05
N THR A 16 7.83 0.55 8.91
CA THR A 16 7.11 -0.04 7.79
C THR A 16 7.84 -1.30 7.33
N HIS A 17 7.07 -2.37 7.16
CA HIS A 17 7.52 -3.68 6.71
C HIS A 17 6.78 -4.00 5.42
N ALA A 18 7.44 -3.84 4.27
CA ALA A 18 6.82 -3.99 2.94
C ALA A 18 5.46 -3.28 2.86
N GLY A 19 5.43 -1.98 3.17
CA GLY A 19 4.17 -1.22 3.14
C GLY A 19 3.88 -0.68 1.74
N ASP A 20 2.60 -0.62 1.37
CA ASP A 20 2.13 -0.14 0.07
C ASP A 20 2.69 1.25 -0.26
N ALA A 21 3.46 1.31 -1.35
CA ALA A 21 4.11 2.49 -1.87
C ALA A 21 4.46 2.29 -3.35
N LEU A 22 4.59 3.38 -4.09
CA LEU A 22 4.77 3.36 -5.55
C LEU A 22 3.63 2.57 -6.19
N PHE A 23 2.42 3.12 -6.11
CA PHE A 23 1.17 2.38 -6.36
C PHE A 23 1.08 1.75 -7.75
N GLU A 24 1.81 2.30 -8.74
CA GLU A 24 1.94 1.69 -10.04
C GLU A 24 2.57 0.29 -10.02
N THR A 25 3.48 0.00 -9.09
CA THR A 25 4.17 -1.29 -9.04
C THR A 25 3.44 -2.33 -8.21
N CYS A 26 2.69 -1.92 -7.19
CA CYS A 26 2.00 -2.88 -6.31
C CYS A 26 0.54 -3.15 -6.72
N TYR A 27 -0.19 -2.19 -7.30
CA TYR A 27 -1.60 -2.40 -7.67
C TYR A 27 -1.83 -2.62 -9.16
N LEU A 28 -1.24 -1.79 -10.04
CA LEU A 28 -1.57 -1.86 -11.48
C LEU A 28 -1.25 -3.22 -12.12
N LEU A 29 -0.26 -3.94 -11.59
CA LEU A 29 0.12 -5.26 -12.09
C LEU A 29 -0.96 -6.32 -11.88
N GLU A 30 -1.80 -6.19 -10.85
CA GLU A 30 -2.89 -7.14 -10.58
C GLU A 30 -4.18 -6.83 -11.37
N PHE A 31 -4.43 -5.56 -11.71
CA PHE A 31 -5.67 -5.14 -12.37
C PHE A 31 -6.03 -5.95 -13.63
N PRO A 32 -5.11 -6.32 -14.54
CA PRO A 32 -5.46 -7.16 -15.69
C PRO A 32 -6.05 -8.52 -15.32
N ALA A 33 -5.60 -9.13 -14.22
CA ALA A 33 -6.13 -10.40 -13.73
C ALA A 33 -7.57 -10.22 -13.20
N SER A 34 -7.80 -9.17 -12.41
CA SER A 34 -9.12 -8.78 -11.92
C SER A 34 -10.10 -8.49 -13.05
N VAL A 35 -9.69 -7.69 -14.04
CA VAL A 35 -10.51 -7.34 -15.21
C VAL A 35 -10.92 -8.58 -15.99
N ARG A 36 -9.99 -9.52 -16.23
CA ARG A 36 -10.34 -10.79 -16.88
C ARG A 36 -11.34 -11.59 -16.06
N ALA A 37 -11.12 -11.71 -14.75
CA ALA A 37 -12.04 -12.43 -13.88
C ALA A 37 -13.45 -11.80 -13.87
N LEU A 38 -13.54 -10.47 -13.76
CA LEU A 38 -14.80 -9.73 -13.84
C LEU A 38 -15.50 -9.96 -15.17
N ARG A 39 -14.80 -9.73 -16.29
CA ARG A 39 -15.35 -9.88 -17.63
C ARG A 39 -15.83 -11.31 -17.90
N ASP A 40 -15.01 -12.31 -17.58
CA ASP A 40 -15.20 -13.69 -18.01
C ASP A 40 -16.18 -14.46 -17.10
N HIS A 41 -16.26 -14.11 -15.82
CA HIS A 41 -17.07 -14.84 -14.83
C HIS A 41 -18.24 -14.04 -14.26
N TYR A 42 -18.16 -12.71 -14.29
CA TYR A 42 -19.11 -11.84 -13.60
C TYR A 42 -19.71 -10.76 -14.52
N ASN A 43 -19.51 -10.86 -15.84
CA ASN A 43 -19.98 -9.90 -16.84
C ASN A 43 -19.56 -8.43 -16.53
N GLY A 44 -18.39 -8.25 -15.93
CA GLY A 44 -17.87 -6.93 -15.53
C GLY A 44 -18.45 -6.36 -14.23
N SER A 45 -19.24 -7.12 -13.46
CA SER A 45 -19.93 -6.63 -12.26
C SER A 45 -19.31 -7.17 -10.97
N PHE A 46 -18.98 -6.25 -10.05
CA PHE A 46 -18.54 -6.60 -8.71
C PHE A 46 -19.68 -7.10 -7.83
N GLU A 47 -20.91 -6.66 -8.08
CA GLU A 47 -22.10 -7.16 -7.38
C GLU A 47 -22.25 -8.67 -7.60
N LYS A 48 -22.11 -9.13 -8.85
CA LYS A 48 -22.13 -10.55 -9.20
C LYS A 48 -20.95 -11.32 -8.60
N PHE A 49 -19.76 -10.70 -8.55
CA PHE A 49 -18.63 -11.28 -7.81
C PHE A 49 -18.97 -11.46 -6.33
N TRP A 50 -19.57 -10.47 -5.68
CA TRP A 50 -19.93 -10.54 -4.26
C TRP A 50 -21.03 -11.56 -3.97
N GLU A 51 -22.02 -11.70 -4.84
CA GLU A 51 -23.03 -12.77 -4.77
C GLU A 51 -22.36 -14.15 -4.82
N ASP A 52 -21.48 -14.37 -5.79
CA ASP A 52 -20.72 -15.61 -5.92
C ASP A 52 -19.81 -15.86 -4.71
N PHE A 53 -18.98 -14.88 -4.32
CA PHE A 53 -18.04 -14.99 -3.22
C PHE A 53 -18.71 -15.35 -1.89
N ARG A 54 -19.88 -14.77 -1.61
CA ARG A 54 -20.65 -15.03 -0.38
C ARG A 54 -21.40 -16.36 -0.41
N SER A 55 -21.57 -16.97 -1.58
CA SER A 55 -22.31 -18.24 -1.75
C SER A 55 -21.46 -19.49 -1.49
N ARG A 56 -20.13 -19.32 -1.38
CA ARG A 56 -19.15 -20.40 -1.29
C ARG A 56 -18.11 -20.13 -0.20
N PRO A 57 -17.27 -21.11 0.19
CA PRO A 57 -16.16 -20.85 1.11
C PRO A 57 -15.29 -19.70 0.61
N ALA A 58 -14.98 -18.77 1.51
CA ALA A 58 -14.12 -17.62 1.20
C ALA A 58 -12.77 -18.10 0.65
N MET A 59 -12.23 -17.35 -0.31
CA MET A 59 -10.92 -17.60 -0.92
C MET A 59 -10.80 -18.92 -1.70
N SER A 60 -11.92 -19.50 -2.13
CA SER A 60 -11.92 -20.77 -2.87
C SER A 60 -11.57 -20.63 -4.36
N LYS A 61 -11.51 -19.41 -4.92
CA LYS A 61 -11.09 -19.16 -6.31
C LYS A 61 -9.80 -18.34 -6.32
N ALA A 62 -8.92 -18.63 -7.28
CA ALA A 62 -7.66 -17.89 -7.44
C ALA A 62 -7.86 -16.39 -7.72
N SER A 63 -8.99 -16.01 -8.34
CA SER A 63 -9.34 -14.61 -8.61
C SER A 63 -9.89 -13.85 -7.40
N ASP A 64 -10.12 -14.51 -6.26
CA ASP A 64 -10.74 -13.86 -5.10
C ASP A 64 -9.82 -12.80 -4.49
N MET A 65 -8.54 -13.11 -4.28
CA MET A 65 -7.61 -12.17 -3.64
C MET A 65 -7.48 -10.88 -4.45
N PRO A 66 -7.17 -10.91 -5.77
CA PRO A 66 -7.05 -9.68 -6.56
C PRO A 66 -8.35 -8.85 -6.59
N LEU A 67 -9.51 -9.50 -6.72
CA LEU A 67 -10.80 -8.79 -6.76
C LEU A 67 -11.13 -8.14 -5.42
N ILE A 68 -10.91 -8.85 -4.31
CA ILE A 68 -11.10 -8.29 -2.97
C ILE A 68 -10.13 -7.14 -2.74
N ASN A 69 -8.86 -7.30 -3.13
CA ASN A 69 -7.85 -6.26 -2.99
C ASN A 69 -8.29 -4.99 -3.74
N ASP A 70 -8.59 -5.09 -5.03
CA ASP A 70 -9.05 -3.97 -5.85
C ASP A 70 -10.24 -3.23 -5.24
N TRP A 71 -11.25 -3.99 -4.79
CA TRP A 71 -12.45 -3.39 -4.18
C TRP A 71 -12.15 -2.73 -2.84
N CYS A 72 -11.40 -3.38 -1.95
CA CYS A 72 -11.05 -2.84 -0.64
C CYS A 72 -10.21 -1.57 -0.76
N MET A 73 -9.24 -1.56 -1.68
CA MET A 73 -8.42 -0.37 -1.91
C MET A 73 -9.22 0.76 -2.55
N ALA A 74 -10.12 0.45 -3.50
CA ALA A 74 -11.06 1.42 -4.04
C ALA A 74 -11.98 1.99 -2.95
N ALA A 75 -12.44 1.12 -2.03
CA ALA A 75 -13.29 1.53 -0.92
C ALA A 75 -12.58 2.56 0.01
N CYS A 76 -11.26 2.44 0.16
CA CYS A 76 -10.45 3.36 0.96
C CYS A 76 -10.10 4.67 0.23
N TYR A 77 -9.75 4.60 -1.06
CA TYR A 77 -9.14 5.73 -1.78
C TYR A 77 -10.09 6.47 -2.71
N SER A 78 -11.13 5.80 -3.19
CA SER A 78 -11.99 6.28 -4.26
C SER A 78 -13.48 6.05 -4.05
N THR A 79 -13.92 5.94 -2.79
CA THR A 79 -15.36 5.99 -2.46
C THR A 79 -15.89 7.42 -2.52
N ASP A 80 -17.01 7.62 -3.20
CA ASP A 80 -17.73 8.89 -3.24
C ASP A 80 -18.43 9.16 -1.90
N GLU A 81 -18.88 10.40 -1.68
CA GLU A 81 -19.49 10.81 -0.41
C GLU A 81 -20.75 9.99 -0.06
N ASP A 82 -21.44 9.46 -1.05
CA ASP A 82 -22.63 8.62 -0.89
C ASP A 82 -22.32 7.14 -0.61
N GLY A 83 -21.04 6.76 -0.57
CA GLY A 83 -20.59 5.39 -0.36
C GLY A 83 -20.36 4.58 -1.64
N THR A 84 -20.54 5.18 -2.83
CA THR A 84 -20.26 4.49 -4.10
C THR A 84 -18.76 4.26 -4.28
N VAL A 85 -18.35 2.99 -4.40
CA VAL A 85 -16.95 2.62 -4.65
C VAL A 85 -16.61 2.83 -6.13
N GLN A 86 -15.66 3.71 -6.42
CA GLN A 86 -15.16 3.92 -7.80
C GLN A 86 -13.89 3.13 -8.05
N LEU A 87 -13.90 2.23 -9.03
CA LEU A 87 -12.68 1.52 -9.46
C LEU A 87 -11.82 2.40 -10.37
N PRO A 88 -10.48 2.30 -10.29
CA PRO A 88 -9.56 3.09 -11.10
C PRO A 88 -9.41 2.60 -12.55
N TYR A 89 -10.24 1.64 -12.98
CA TYR A 89 -10.22 1.07 -14.31
C TYR A 89 -11.63 0.71 -14.80
N ASP A 90 -11.80 0.57 -16.12
CA ASP A 90 -12.97 -0.05 -16.74
C ASP A 90 -12.96 -1.56 -16.49
N THR A 91 -14.05 -2.11 -15.93
CA THR A 91 -14.13 -3.50 -15.47
C THR A 91 -14.16 -4.54 -16.60
N ARG A 92 -14.22 -4.11 -17.87
CA ARG A 92 -14.24 -4.98 -19.04
C ARG A 92 -12.94 -4.91 -19.85
N THR A 93 -12.36 -3.73 -19.97
CA THR A 93 -11.15 -3.49 -20.79
C THR A 93 -9.89 -3.32 -19.96
N GLY A 94 -10.01 -2.87 -18.71
CA GLY A 94 -8.90 -2.50 -17.86
C GLY A 94 -8.28 -1.14 -18.21
N GLU A 95 -8.89 -0.37 -19.10
CA GLU A 95 -8.47 1.00 -19.36
C GLU A 95 -8.54 1.82 -18.07
N LEU A 96 -7.43 2.45 -17.70
CA LEU A 96 -7.37 3.26 -16.48
C LEU A 96 -8.30 4.46 -16.62
N ARG A 97 -8.98 4.77 -15.52
CA ARG A 97 -9.78 5.97 -15.31
C ARG A 97 -8.90 7.01 -14.62
N PRO A 98 -8.28 7.95 -15.34
CA PRO A 98 -7.21 8.79 -14.78
C PRO A 98 -7.67 9.60 -13.58
N GLU A 99 -8.91 10.08 -13.59
CA GLU A 99 -9.50 10.87 -12.50
C GLU A 99 -9.65 10.08 -11.21
N ILE A 100 -9.92 8.77 -11.31
CA ILE A 100 -10.04 7.89 -10.14
C ILE A 100 -8.67 7.41 -9.68
N TRP A 101 -7.79 7.07 -10.62
CA TRP A 101 -6.42 6.68 -10.31
C TRP A 101 -5.66 7.80 -9.59
N GLU A 102 -5.88 9.06 -9.97
CA GLU A 102 -5.29 10.19 -9.26
C GLU A 102 -5.74 10.27 -7.80
N ARG A 103 -6.95 9.79 -7.46
CA ARG A 103 -7.40 9.69 -6.05
C ARG A 103 -6.57 8.70 -5.25
N TRP A 104 -6.17 7.58 -5.87
CA TRP A 104 -5.28 6.60 -5.27
C TRP A 104 -3.88 7.18 -5.10
N LEU A 105 -3.34 7.81 -6.15
CA LEU A 105 -1.99 8.39 -6.12
C LEU A 105 -1.79 9.48 -5.05
N ARG A 106 -2.86 10.17 -4.63
CA ARG A 106 -2.81 11.11 -3.49
C ARG A 106 -2.45 10.44 -2.16
N TRP A 107 -2.67 9.14 -2.04
CA TRP A 107 -2.34 8.34 -0.86
C TRP A 107 -1.04 7.54 -1.01
N ASP A 108 -0.35 7.62 -2.14
CA ASP A 108 0.94 6.95 -2.33
C ASP A 108 2.02 7.63 -1.48
N PRO A 109 2.62 6.92 -0.51
CA PRO A 109 3.65 7.48 0.35
C PRO A 109 4.82 8.11 -0.40
N VAL A 110 5.23 7.56 -1.55
CA VAL A 110 6.32 8.12 -2.37
C VAL A 110 5.95 9.54 -2.84
N ARG A 111 4.71 9.73 -3.28
CA ARG A 111 4.18 11.01 -3.75
C ARG A 111 3.86 11.98 -2.63
N MET A 112 3.53 11.46 -1.45
CA MET A 112 3.20 12.29 -0.28
C MET A 112 4.44 12.94 0.35
N VAL A 113 5.62 12.31 0.27
CA VAL A 113 6.84 12.77 0.97
C VAL A 113 7.19 14.25 0.74
N PRO A 114 7.26 14.76 -0.50
CA PRO A 114 7.67 16.16 -0.73
C PRO A 114 6.78 17.18 -0.01
N ALA A 115 5.47 16.95 0.03
CA ALA A 115 4.51 17.85 0.68
C ALA A 115 4.54 17.78 2.21
N HIS A 116 5.10 16.71 2.79
CA HIS A 116 5.14 16.47 4.24
C HIS A 116 6.56 16.57 4.82
N ALA A 117 7.44 17.32 4.14
CA ALA A 117 8.86 17.33 4.44
C ALA A 117 9.21 17.78 5.87
N GLU A 118 8.52 18.78 6.40
CA GLU A 118 8.74 19.28 7.77
C GLU A 118 8.39 18.22 8.82
N GLY A 119 7.19 17.63 8.72
CA GLY A 119 6.75 16.58 9.63
C GLY A 119 7.67 15.35 9.58
N LEU A 120 8.06 14.92 8.38
CA LEU A 120 8.98 13.79 8.20
C LEU A 120 10.37 14.04 8.78
N ARG A 121 10.91 15.25 8.62
CA ARG A 121 12.20 15.63 9.26
C ARG A 121 12.11 15.72 10.78
N SER A 122 10.92 15.94 11.34
CA SER A 122 10.71 16.00 12.80
C SER A 122 10.69 14.62 13.46
N LEU A 123 10.49 13.54 12.69
CA LEU A 123 10.46 12.18 13.23
C LEU A 123 11.83 11.79 13.80
N LYS A 124 11.82 11.20 15.00
CA LYS A 124 13.01 10.71 15.71
C LYS A 124 13.45 9.33 15.25
N ALA A 125 12.57 8.59 14.58
CA ALA A 125 12.82 7.22 14.17
C ALA A 125 12.06 6.87 12.89
N ILE A 126 12.77 6.41 11.86
CA ILE A 126 12.17 5.89 10.63
C ILE A 126 12.82 4.56 10.32
N TYR A 127 12.02 3.49 10.39
CA TYR A 127 12.43 2.13 10.07
C TYR A 127 11.69 1.64 8.82
N ILE A 128 12.44 1.18 7.83
CA ILE A 128 11.92 0.66 6.56
C ILE A 128 12.61 -0.68 6.31
N ASP A 129 11.84 -1.74 6.11
CA ASP A 129 12.36 -2.96 5.49
C ASP A 129 11.35 -3.60 4.54
N ALA A 130 11.85 -4.48 3.67
CA ALA A 130 11.05 -5.31 2.78
C ALA A 130 11.86 -6.54 2.34
N GLY A 131 11.18 -7.64 1.99
CA GLY A 131 11.83 -8.80 1.39
C GLY A 131 12.24 -8.50 -0.05
N ASN A 132 13.45 -8.87 -0.46
CA ASN A 132 13.97 -8.61 -1.81
C ASN A 132 13.36 -9.49 -2.92
N ARG A 133 12.39 -10.35 -2.58
CA ARG A 133 11.56 -11.14 -3.49
C ARG A 133 10.09 -11.01 -3.10
N ASP A 134 9.69 -9.82 -2.66
CA ASP A 134 8.29 -9.53 -2.34
C ASP A 134 7.42 -9.75 -3.59
N GLN A 135 6.47 -10.69 -3.51
CA GLN A 135 5.62 -11.04 -4.64
C GLN A 135 4.63 -9.94 -5.06
N PHE A 136 4.52 -8.87 -4.25
CA PHE A 136 3.73 -7.67 -4.53
C PHE A 136 4.62 -6.46 -4.87
N TYR A 137 5.92 -6.66 -5.08
CA TYR A 137 6.89 -5.64 -5.50
C TYR A 137 7.05 -4.46 -4.53
N LEU A 138 6.76 -4.68 -3.25
CA LEU A 138 6.78 -3.63 -2.23
C LEU A 138 8.21 -3.23 -1.80
N ASP A 139 9.20 -4.03 -2.14
CA ASP A 139 10.62 -3.68 -2.06
C ASP A 139 10.96 -2.48 -2.94
N LEU A 140 10.38 -2.39 -4.15
CA LEU A 140 10.56 -1.25 -5.05
C LEU A 140 9.96 0.03 -4.46
N GLY A 141 8.77 -0.09 -3.86
CA GLY A 141 8.11 0.99 -3.15
C GLY A 141 8.91 1.47 -1.93
N ALA A 142 9.49 0.53 -1.16
CA ALA A 142 10.35 0.83 -0.02
C ALA A 142 11.61 1.60 -0.41
N GLU A 143 12.29 1.18 -1.49
CA GLU A 143 13.45 1.91 -2.04
C GLU A 143 13.05 3.31 -2.52
N ALA A 144 11.94 3.43 -3.27
CA ALA A 144 11.46 4.71 -3.77
C ALA A 144 11.12 5.68 -2.63
N PHE A 145 10.39 5.20 -1.60
CA PHE A 145 10.05 6.00 -0.42
C PHE A 145 11.30 6.47 0.33
N LYS A 146 12.27 5.57 0.56
CA LYS A 146 13.56 5.92 1.17
C LYS A 146 14.29 7.02 0.39
N ARG A 147 14.30 6.94 -0.94
CA ARG A 147 14.95 7.96 -1.79
C ARG A 147 14.25 9.32 -1.71
N GLU A 148 12.92 9.35 -1.64
CA GLU A 148 12.20 10.62 -1.44
C GLU A 148 12.50 11.23 -0.07
N LEU A 149 12.60 10.41 0.99
CA LEU A 149 12.99 10.88 2.32
C LEU A 149 14.39 11.50 2.32
N GLU A 150 15.35 10.90 1.63
CA GLU A 150 16.70 11.45 1.49
C GLU A 150 16.69 12.80 0.77
N LYS A 151 15.90 12.95 -0.31
CA LYS A 151 15.78 14.21 -1.05
C LYS A 151 15.28 15.37 -0.20
N ILE A 152 14.36 15.11 0.72
CA ILE A 152 13.85 16.13 1.65
C ILE A 152 14.75 16.36 2.87
N GLY A 153 15.90 15.66 2.95
CA GLY A 153 16.92 15.85 3.96
C GLY A 153 16.73 15.05 5.25
N VAL A 154 15.92 14.00 5.25
CA VAL A 154 15.87 13.05 6.37
C VAL A 154 17.13 12.18 6.33
N LYS A 155 17.88 12.13 7.44
CA LYS A 155 19.21 11.49 7.49
C LYS A 155 19.28 10.19 8.29
N ASP A 156 18.58 10.10 9.41
CA ASP A 156 18.58 8.89 10.26
C ASP A 156 17.41 7.99 9.86
N ILE A 157 17.65 7.18 8.82
CA ILE A 157 16.70 6.19 8.29
C ILE A 157 17.35 4.81 8.44
N PHE A 158 16.70 3.89 9.13
CA PHE A 158 17.04 2.48 8.99
C PHE A 158 16.38 1.93 7.73
N PHE A 159 17.17 1.31 6.86
CA PHE A 159 16.71 0.71 5.62
C PHE A 159 17.38 -0.65 5.40
N GLU A 160 16.58 -1.69 5.12
CA GLU A 160 17.07 -3.01 4.77
C GLU A 160 16.16 -3.69 3.75
N LEU A 161 16.73 -4.17 2.64
CA LEU A 161 16.11 -5.23 1.85
C LEU A 161 16.72 -6.57 2.31
N PHE A 162 15.88 -7.44 2.85
CA PHE A 162 16.33 -8.73 3.39
C PHE A 162 16.03 -9.89 2.46
N ASP A 163 16.75 -10.99 2.64
CA ASP A 163 16.51 -12.23 1.90
C ASP A 163 15.16 -12.84 2.31
N GLY A 164 14.11 -12.62 1.52
CA GLY A 164 12.75 -12.98 1.92
C GLY A 164 11.68 -12.53 0.93
N THR A 165 10.43 -12.86 1.27
CA THR A 165 9.24 -12.47 0.52
C THR A 165 8.39 -11.49 1.35
N HIS A 166 7.16 -11.20 0.93
CA HIS A 166 6.21 -10.42 1.73
C HIS A 166 5.72 -11.19 2.98
N SER A 167 5.75 -12.51 2.92
CA SER A 167 5.02 -13.38 3.84
C SER A 167 5.94 -14.05 4.86
N ALA A 168 5.40 -14.39 6.03
CA ALA A 168 6.10 -15.08 7.11
C ALA A 168 7.35 -14.30 7.62
N ILE A 169 7.20 -12.99 7.76
CA ILE A 169 8.27 -12.05 8.17
C ILE A 169 8.17 -11.62 9.64
N GLU A 170 7.39 -12.32 10.47
CA GLU A 170 7.10 -11.91 11.86
C GLU A 170 8.37 -11.78 12.71
N TYR A 171 9.43 -12.50 12.35
CA TYR A 171 10.76 -12.41 12.98
C TYR A 171 11.43 -11.03 12.81
N ARG A 172 10.96 -10.21 11.85
CA ARG A 172 11.42 -8.84 11.63
C ARG A 172 10.81 -7.84 12.61
N TYR A 173 9.61 -8.09 13.12
CA TYR A 173 8.86 -7.13 13.95
C TYR A 173 9.58 -6.79 15.26
N PRO A 174 10.20 -7.74 15.99
CA PRO A 174 10.99 -7.39 17.18
C PRO A 174 12.16 -6.44 16.89
N LEU A 175 12.73 -6.45 15.67
CA LEU A 175 13.84 -5.59 15.29
C LEU A 175 13.39 -4.12 15.17
N SER A 176 12.26 -3.89 14.48
CA SER A 176 11.70 -2.55 14.35
C SER A 176 11.16 -2.02 15.68
N LEU A 177 10.52 -2.87 16.49
CA LEU A 177 10.05 -2.49 17.82
C LEU A 177 11.21 -2.07 18.73
N LYS A 178 12.32 -2.83 18.74
CA LYS A 178 13.53 -2.44 19.47
C LYS A 178 14.06 -1.09 18.97
N TYR A 179 14.20 -0.94 17.65
CA TYR A 179 14.68 0.30 17.03
C TYR A 179 13.84 1.52 17.43
N LEU A 180 12.51 1.37 17.41
CA LEU A 180 11.56 2.42 17.83
C LEU A 180 11.66 2.69 19.33
N ALA A 181 11.68 1.67 20.17
CA ALA A 181 11.74 1.82 21.62
C ALA A 181 13.00 2.59 22.06
N GLU A 182 14.16 2.27 21.49
CA GLU A 182 15.43 2.95 21.80
C GLU A 182 15.44 4.44 21.40
N ARG A 183 14.74 4.81 20.31
CA ARG A 183 14.73 6.18 19.77
C ARG A 183 13.59 7.05 20.27
N LEU A 184 12.46 6.44 20.65
CA LEU A 184 11.26 7.16 21.09
C LEU A 184 11.16 7.28 22.62
N SER A 185 11.91 6.47 23.38
CA SER A 185 11.95 6.59 24.83
C SER A 185 12.39 8.00 25.24
N PRO A 186 11.71 8.63 26.22
CA PRO A 186 12.19 9.88 26.82
C PRO A 186 13.62 9.69 27.32
N ARG A 187 14.48 10.66 27.04
CA ARG A 187 15.80 10.75 27.67
C ARG A 187 15.67 11.34 29.07
#